data_AF-A0A2M8BX76-F1
#
_entry.id   AF-A0A2M8BX76-F1
#
_cell.length_a   1.000
_cell.length_b   1.000
_cell.length_c   1.000
_cell.angle_alpha   90.00
_cell.angle_beta   90.00
_cell.angle_gamma   90.00
#
_symmetry.space_group_name_H-M   'P 1'
#
loop_
_entity.id
_entity.type
_entity.pdbx_description
1 polymer ?
#
loop_
_entity_poly.entity_id
_entity_poly.type
_entity_poly.pdbx_seq_one_letter_code
_entity_poly.pdbx_strand_id
1 'polypeptide(L)'
;MARKNTINFLQIENGLLKAIATCVEEADAPYATHRPQLEEASETLTGVMASTDRSYASWRETIRLRLIGSKHLLARFEQIREELGEYGVEPQPSGRVDYWDSEFQLEAVQTLLGQLAVLKASDVPEASGWLAALKDDLKSVERLLREEEQAKDDYLRVAPARRQVISRAMHVVEEFENVRRDYLS
;
A
#
# COMPACT_ATOMS: atom_id res chain seq x y z
N MET A 1 29.39 17.09 -2.22
CA MET A 1 28.18 16.27 -1.99
C MET A 1 28.29 15.02 -2.85
N ALA A 2 28.44 13.85 -2.25
CA ALA A 2 28.49 12.59 -3.00
C ALA A 2 27.14 12.38 -3.70
N ARG A 3 27.16 12.21 -5.02
CA ARG A 3 25.97 11.76 -5.76
C ARG A 3 25.59 10.41 -5.18
N LYS A 4 24.43 10.31 -4.51
CA LYS A 4 23.81 9.01 -4.25
C LYS A 4 23.48 8.43 -5.62
N ASN A 5 24.39 7.61 -6.18
CA ASN A 5 24.08 6.78 -7.32
C ASN A 5 22.85 5.97 -6.93
N THR A 6 21.71 6.37 -7.49
CA THR A 6 20.46 5.66 -7.28
C THR A 6 20.55 4.47 -8.21
N ILE A 7 21.23 3.42 -7.74
CA ILE A 7 21.38 2.19 -8.52
C ILE A 7 19.97 1.63 -8.73
N ASN A 8 19.57 1.53 -9.99
CA ASN A 8 18.26 1.04 -10.38
C ASN A 8 18.27 -0.50 -10.28
N PHE A 9 17.19 -1.10 -9.78
CA PHE A 9 16.98 -2.55 -9.78
C PHE A 9 17.36 -3.20 -11.12
N LEU A 10 16.93 -2.61 -12.24
CA LEU A 10 17.23 -3.11 -13.57
C LEU A 10 18.73 -3.15 -13.87
N GLN A 11 19.53 -2.24 -13.29
CA GLN A 11 20.97 -2.25 -13.50
C GLN A 11 21.63 -3.42 -12.75
N ILE A 12 21.15 -3.75 -11.55
CA ILE A 12 21.68 -4.85 -10.74
C ILE A 12 21.28 -6.19 -11.35
N GLU A 13 20.01 -6.34 -11.73
CA GLU A 13 19.50 -7.53 -12.40
C GLU A 13 20.28 -7.82 -13.69
N ASN A 14 20.46 -6.81 -14.55
CA ASN A 14 21.27 -6.96 -15.76
C ASN A 14 22.74 -7.27 -15.45
N GLY A 15 23.30 -6.74 -14.35
CA GLY A 15 24.65 -7.07 -13.91
C GLY A 15 24.79 -8.54 -13.52
N LEU A 16 23.86 -9.05 -12.71
CA LEU A 16 23.80 -10.47 -12.34
C LEU A 16 23.66 -11.37 -13.57
N LEU A 17 22.72 -11.07 -14.47
CA LEU A 17 22.50 -11.88 -15.68
C LEU A 17 23.73 -11.92 -16.58
N LYS A 18 24.44 -10.79 -16.74
CA LYS A 18 25.69 -10.72 -17.51
C LYS A 18 26.82 -11.51 -16.85
N ALA A 19 26.97 -11.41 -15.54
CA ALA A 19 27.97 -12.17 -14.80
C ALA A 19 27.72 -13.68 -14.90
N ILE A 20 26.46 -14.11 -14.74
CA ILE A 20 26.05 -15.51 -14.94
C ILE A 20 26.37 -15.96 -16.37
N ALA A 21 25.99 -15.18 -17.38
CA ALA A 21 26.27 -15.52 -18.77
C ALA A 21 27.78 -15.66 -19.05
N THR A 22 28.59 -14.76 -18.47
CA THR A 22 30.06 -14.83 -18.57
C THR A 22 30.60 -16.13 -17.95
N CYS A 23 30.11 -16.53 -16.76
CA CYS A 23 30.49 -17.80 -16.15
C CYS A 23 30.07 -19.02 -17.00
N VAL A 24 28.99 -18.92 -17.77
CA VAL A 24 28.55 -19.99 -18.68
C VAL A 24 29.43 -20.06 -19.92
N GLU A 25 29.76 -18.92 -20.50
CA GLU A 25 30.62 -18.82 -21.69
C GLU A 25 32.06 -19.23 -21.39
N GLU A 26 32.57 -18.87 -20.21
CA GLU A 26 33.94 -19.13 -19.76
C GLU A 26 33.97 -20.16 -18.62
N ALA A 27 33.27 -21.29 -18.78
CA ALA A 27 33.04 -22.28 -17.73
C ALA A 27 34.30 -22.87 -17.08
N ASP A 28 35.41 -22.92 -17.82
CA ASP A 28 36.69 -23.44 -17.32
C ASP A 28 37.53 -22.37 -16.58
N ALA A 29 37.11 -21.10 -16.60
CA ALA A 29 37.83 -20.02 -15.94
C ALA A 29 37.70 -20.11 -14.40
N PRO A 30 38.75 -19.78 -13.63
CA PRO A 30 38.72 -19.88 -12.16
C PRO A 30 37.59 -19.07 -11.51
N TYR A 31 37.23 -17.93 -12.10
CA TYR A 31 36.18 -17.05 -11.60
C TYR A 31 34.76 -17.61 -11.83
N ALA A 32 34.59 -18.57 -12.76
CA ALA A 32 33.29 -19.18 -13.07
C ALA A 32 32.71 -19.97 -11.88
N THR A 33 33.55 -20.28 -10.87
CA THR A 33 33.15 -20.84 -9.57
C THR A 33 32.16 -19.98 -8.79
N HIS A 34 32.05 -18.68 -9.10
CA HIS A 34 31.07 -17.76 -8.48
C HIS A 34 29.65 -17.92 -9.03
N ARG A 35 29.46 -18.71 -10.10
CA ARG A 35 28.16 -18.89 -10.76
C ARG A 35 27.02 -19.26 -9.79
N PRO A 36 27.15 -20.23 -8.87
CA PRO A 36 26.05 -20.57 -7.95
C PRO A 36 25.63 -19.41 -7.05
N GLN A 37 26.58 -18.57 -6.61
CA GLN A 37 26.29 -17.40 -5.77
C GLN A 37 25.57 -16.31 -6.56
N LEU A 38 25.94 -16.10 -7.82
CA LEU A 38 25.27 -15.16 -8.72
C LEU A 38 23.84 -15.62 -9.05
N GLU A 39 23.64 -16.92 -9.31
CA GLU A 39 22.32 -17.52 -9.54
C GLU A 39 21.43 -17.37 -8.29
N GLU A 40 21.93 -17.72 -7.10
CA GLU A 40 21.21 -17.54 -5.83
C GLU A 40 20.82 -16.07 -5.59
N ALA A 41 21.75 -15.14 -5.85
CA ALA A 41 21.49 -13.71 -5.70
C ALA A 41 20.41 -13.20 -6.68
N SER A 42 20.42 -13.70 -7.92
CA SER A 42 19.41 -13.39 -8.94
C SER A 42 18.02 -13.91 -8.58
N GLU A 43 17.93 -15.17 -8.16
CA GLU A 43 16.67 -15.78 -7.72
C GLU A 43 16.10 -15.06 -6.50
N THR A 44 16.95 -14.81 -5.50
CA THR A 44 16.57 -14.10 -4.27
C THR A 44 16.09 -12.68 -4.55
N LEU A 45 16.83 -11.94 -5.39
CA LEU A 45 16.47 -10.58 -5.78
C LEU A 45 15.11 -10.57 -6.48
N THR A 46 14.91 -11.43 -7.47
CA THR A 46 13.65 -11.54 -8.22
C THR A 46 12.48 -11.89 -7.30
N GLY A 47 12.66 -12.88 -6.43
CA GLY A 47 11.63 -13.34 -5.49
C GLY A 47 11.19 -12.25 -4.50
N VAL A 48 12.15 -11.52 -3.92
CA VAL A 48 11.87 -10.44 -2.97
C VAL A 48 11.29 -9.21 -3.65
N MET A 49 11.75 -8.86 -4.86
CA MET A 49 11.17 -7.77 -5.63
C MET A 49 9.70 -8.05 -5.95
N ALA A 50 9.41 -9.24 -6.48
CA ALA A 50 8.05 -9.65 -6.80
C ALA A 50 7.13 -9.71 -5.56
N SER A 51 7.64 -10.19 -4.41
CA SER A 51 6.83 -10.23 -3.19
C SER A 51 6.56 -8.83 -2.62
N THR A 52 7.57 -7.97 -2.59
CA THR A 52 7.42 -6.58 -2.09
C THR A 52 6.53 -5.74 -2.99
N ASP A 53 6.63 -5.88 -4.32
CA ASP A 53 5.76 -5.19 -5.28
C ASP A 53 4.31 -5.66 -5.15
N ARG A 54 4.06 -6.96 -4.95
CA ARG A 54 2.71 -7.48 -4.67
C ARG A 54 2.13 -6.91 -3.38
N SER A 55 2.90 -6.89 -2.29
CA SER A 55 2.43 -6.32 -1.02
C SER A 55 2.16 -4.81 -1.13
N TYR A 56 3.02 -4.08 -1.85
CA TYR A 56 2.80 -2.66 -2.11
C TYR A 56 1.54 -2.40 -2.95
N ALA A 57 1.34 -3.18 -4.02
CA ALA A 57 0.14 -3.08 -4.85
C ALA A 57 -1.13 -3.40 -4.05
N SER A 58 -1.09 -4.42 -3.19
CA SER A 58 -2.19 -4.76 -2.29
C SER A 58 -2.55 -3.60 -1.35
N TRP A 59 -1.54 -2.99 -0.70
CA TRP A 59 -1.76 -1.83 0.16
C TRP A 59 -2.30 -0.61 -0.62
N ARG A 60 -1.80 -0.37 -1.84
CA ARG A 60 -2.33 0.70 -2.70
C ARG A 60 -3.79 0.48 -3.08
N GLU A 61 -4.18 -0.77 -3.30
CA GLU A 61 -5.56 -1.12 -3.61
C GLU A 61 -6.47 -0.94 -2.39
N THR A 62 -6.03 -1.30 -1.19
CA THR A 62 -6.84 -1.07 0.03
C THR A 62 -7.04 0.41 0.30
N ILE A 63 -6.01 1.26 0.10
CA ILE A 63 -6.16 2.73 0.13
C ILE A 63 -7.25 3.19 -0.85
N ARG A 64 -7.21 2.69 -2.10
CA ARG A 64 -8.17 3.07 -3.14
C ARG A 64 -9.60 2.69 -2.73
N LEU A 65 -9.79 1.46 -2.26
CA LEU A 65 -11.09 0.95 -1.81
C LEU A 65 -11.61 1.75 -0.62
N ARG A 66 -10.76 2.03 0.38
CA ARG A 66 -11.11 2.87 1.53
C ARG A 66 -11.54 4.27 1.10
N LEU A 67 -10.81 4.94 0.20
CA LEU A 67 -11.19 6.26 -0.29
C LEU A 67 -12.52 6.25 -1.05
N ILE A 68 -12.82 5.19 -1.81
CA ILE A 68 -14.12 5.03 -2.48
C ILE A 68 -15.23 4.84 -1.44
N GLY A 69 -15.00 3.98 -0.44
CA GLY A 69 -15.93 3.80 0.68
C GLY A 69 -16.22 5.10 1.42
N SER A 70 -15.18 5.87 1.76
CA SER A 70 -15.31 7.19 2.39
C SER A 70 -16.11 8.17 1.53
N LYS A 71 -15.94 8.16 0.20
CA LYS A 71 -16.76 9.00 -0.69
C LYS A 71 -18.24 8.60 -0.67
N HIS A 72 -18.54 7.31 -0.68
CA HIS A 72 -19.92 6.83 -0.58
C HIS A 72 -20.55 7.20 0.76
N LEU A 73 -19.81 7.03 1.86
CA LEU A 73 -20.24 7.42 3.19
C LEU A 73 -20.54 8.93 3.26
N LEU A 74 -19.64 9.77 2.70
CA LEU A 74 -19.85 11.21 2.65
C LEU A 74 -21.09 11.59 1.82
N ALA A 75 -21.27 10.97 0.66
CA ALA A 75 -22.44 11.23 -0.18
C ALA A 75 -23.76 10.88 0.55
N ARG A 76 -23.79 9.74 1.26
CA ARG A 76 -24.95 9.37 2.09
C ARG A 76 -25.17 10.34 3.24
N PHE A 77 -24.10 10.73 3.93
CA PHE A 77 -24.13 11.70 5.01
C PHE A 77 -24.73 13.03 4.54
N GLU A 78 -24.22 13.62 3.46
CA GLU A 78 -24.74 14.91 2.95
C GLU A 78 -26.18 14.80 2.45
N GLN A 79 -26.56 13.69 1.81
CA GLN A 79 -27.94 13.45 1.41
C GLN A 79 -28.88 13.48 2.63
N ILE A 80 -28.53 12.75 3.70
CA ILE A 80 -29.36 12.72 4.92
C ILE A 80 -29.43 14.11 5.57
N ARG A 81 -28.33 14.89 5.54
CA ARG A 81 -28.33 16.26 6.07
C ARG A 81 -29.28 17.17 5.30
N GLU A 82 -29.28 17.07 3.98
CA GLU A 82 -30.21 17.82 3.11
C GLU A 82 -31.66 17.42 3.41
N GLU A 83 -31.95 16.12 3.45
CA GLU A 83 -33.28 15.59 3.75
C GLU A 83 -33.75 16.03 5.15
N LEU A 84 -32.90 16.01 6.19
CA LEU A 84 -33.26 16.54 7.52
C LEU A 84 -33.64 18.02 7.50
N GLY A 85 -32.98 18.82 6.66
CA GLY A 85 -33.31 20.22 6.45
C GLY A 85 -34.73 20.44 5.94
N GLU A 86 -35.26 19.52 5.12
CA GLU A 86 -36.65 19.56 4.63
C GLU A 86 -37.67 19.40 5.76
N TYR A 87 -37.32 18.67 6.82
CA TYR A 87 -38.13 18.51 8.04
C TYR A 87 -37.89 19.63 9.07
N GLY A 88 -37.11 20.66 8.73
CA GLY A 88 -36.75 21.75 9.65
C GLY A 88 -35.82 21.32 10.78
N VAL A 89 -35.14 20.18 10.63
CA VAL A 89 -34.18 19.67 11.59
C VAL A 89 -32.79 20.11 11.15
N GLU A 90 -32.13 20.95 11.95
CA GLU A 90 -30.76 21.38 11.67
C GLU A 90 -29.79 20.18 11.79
N PRO A 91 -29.11 19.77 10.70
CA PRO A 91 -28.22 18.61 10.74
C PRO A 91 -26.93 18.90 11.48
N GLN A 92 -26.47 17.94 12.29
CA GLN A 92 -25.19 18.00 13.00
C GLN A 92 -24.18 16.98 12.45
N PRO A 93 -22.88 17.32 12.37
CA PRO A 93 -22.30 18.64 12.66
C PRO A 93 -22.62 19.67 11.57
N SER A 94 -22.74 20.93 11.95
CA SER A 94 -22.80 22.04 10.99
C SER A 94 -21.40 22.37 10.49
N GLY A 95 -21.08 21.92 9.27
CA GLY A 95 -19.79 22.20 8.66
C GLY A 95 -19.56 21.43 7.38
N ARG A 96 -18.41 21.71 6.76
CA ARG A 96 -17.89 20.94 5.64
C ARG A 96 -17.19 19.70 6.17
N VAL A 97 -17.57 18.53 5.69
CA VAL A 97 -16.90 17.26 5.96
C VAL A 97 -16.19 16.80 4.69
N ASP A 98 -14.92 16.44 4.80
CA ASP A 98 -14.11 15.96 3.68
C ASP A 98 -13.79 14.47 3.83
N TYR A 99 -13.91 13.70 2.74
CA TYR A 99 -13.77 12.24 2.77
C TYR A 99 -12.31 11.75 2.96
N TRP A 100 -11.31 12.62 2.76
CA TRP A 100 -9.90 12.27 2.91
C TRP A 100 -9.40 12.43 4.35
N ASP A 101 -10.14 13.15 5.20
CA ASP A 101 -9.90 13.24 6.62
C ASP A 101 -10.78 12.21 7.34
N SER A 102 -10.27 10.98 7.44
CA SER A 102 -11.05 9.86 7.96
C SER A 102 -11.45 10.04 9.43
N GLU A 103 -10.63 10.68 10.25
CA GLU A 103 -10.95 10.90 11.66
C GLU A 103 -12.13 11.85 11.80
N PHE A 104 -12.03 13.02 11.16
CA PHE A 104 -13.09 14.02 11.19
C PHE A 104 -14.38 13.51 10.54
N GLN A 105 -14.28 12.77 9.42
CA GLN A 105 -15.43 12.19 8.75
C GLN A 105 -16.19 11.20 9.67
N LEU A 106 -15.48 10.30 10.34
CA LEU A 106 -16.10 9.30 11.20
C LEU A 106 -16.78 9.95 12.41
N GLU A 107 -16.16 10.97 13.01
CA GLU A 107 -16.75 11.75 14.11
C GLU A 107 -18.03 12.47 13.65
N ALA A 108 -18.02 13.09 12.47
CA ALA A 108 -19.18 13.76 11.92
C ALA A 108 -20.35 12.79 11.66
N VAL A 109 -20.05 11.63 11.08
CA VAL A 109 -21.05 10.58 10.83
C VAL A 109 -21.62 10.04 12.14
N GLN A 110 -20.78 9.79 13.14
CA GLN A 110 -21.23 9.34 14.47
C GLN A 110 -22.14 10.36 15.14
N THR A 111 -21.83 11.65 15.00
CA THR A 111 -22.69 12.74 15.49
C THR A 111 -24.07 12.70 14.83
N LEU A 112 -24.14 12.58 13.49
CA LEU A 112 -25.40 12.46 12.77
C LEU A 112 -26.18 11.20 13.16
N LEU A 113 -25.50 10.06 13.34
CA LEU A 113 -26.12 8.84 13.83
C LEU A 113 -26.75 9.02 15.23
N GLY A 114 -26.09 9.74 16.12
CA GLY A 114 -26.63 10.10 17.43
C GLY A 114 -27.89 10.95 17.33
N GLN A 115 -27.90 11.93 16.43
CA GLN A 115 -29.07 12.75 16.14
C GLN A 115 -30.23 11.91 15.59
N LEU A 116 -29.99 11.10 14.56
CA LEU A 116 -31.02 10.24 13.96
C LEU A 116 -31.62 9.26 14.98
N ALA A 117 -30.82 8.76 15.92
CA ALA A 117 -31.26 7.80 16.93
C ALA A 117 -32.25 8.38 17.96
N VAL A 118 -32.30 9.70 18.12
CA VAL A 118 -33.20 10.38 19.07
C VAL A 118 -34.41 11.04 18.40
N LEU A 119 -34.44 11.09 17.06
CA LEU A 119 -35.60 11.57 16.31
C LEU A 119 -36.76 10.60 16.50
N LYS A 120 -37.94 11.16 16.77
CA LYS A 120 -39.17 10.35 16.84
C LYS A 120 -39.65 10.09 15.42
N ALA A 121 -40.16 8.89 15.18
CA ALA A 121 -40.75 8.53 13.89
C ALA A 121 -41.96 9.40 13.50
N SER A 122 -42.60 10.07 14.48
CA SER A 122 -43.66 11.05 14.23
C SER A 122 -43.16 12.33 13.56
N ASP A 123 -41.89 12.68 13.80
CA ASP A 123 -41.30 13.94 13.39
C ASP A 123 -40.54 13.76 12.07
N VAL A 124 -39.88 12.60 11.90
CA VAL A 124 -39.18 12.19 10.69
C VAL A 124 -39.37 10.67 10.47
N PRO A 125 -40.36 10.24 9.66
CA PRO A 125 -40.67 8.83 9.44
C PRO A 125 -39.50 8.01 8.85
N GLU A 126 -38.68 8.62 8.01
CA GLU A 126 -37.56 8.00 7.29
C GLU A 126 -36.31 7.81 8.16
N ALA A 127 -36.24 8.46 9.33
CA ALA A 127 -35.04 8.53 10.16
C ALA A 127 -34.48 7.15 10.53
N SER A 128 -35.34 6.15 10.78
CA SER A 128 -34.89 4.78 11.08
C SER A 128 -34.22 4.10 9.88
N GLY A 129 -34.70 4.37 8.66
CA GLY A 129 -34.11 3.85 7.43
C GLY A 129 -32.74 4.47 7.16
N TRP A 130 -32.65 5.80 7.29
CA TRP A 130 -31.38 6.52 7.17
C TRP A 130 -30.36 6.08 8.21
N LEU A 131 -30.78 5.92 9.46
CA LEU A 131 -29.93 5.43 10.56
C LEU A 131 -29.33 4.05 10.24
N ALA A 132 -30.14 3.13 9.71
CA ALA A 132 -29.67 1.80 9.34
C ALA A 132 -28.66 1.85 8.18
N ALA A 133 -29.00 2.56 7.10
CA ALA A 133 -28.12 2.70 5.94
C ALA A 133 -26.78 3.35 6.29
N LEU A 134 -26.80 4.45 7.05
CA LEU A 134 -25.59 5.15 7.46
C LEU A 134 -24.72 4.32 8.42
N LYS A 135 -25.32 3.50 9.28
CA LYS A 135 -24.58 2.54 10.14
C LYS A 135 -23.87 1.47 9.31
N ASP A 136 -24.51 0.96 8.27
CA ASP A 136 -23.92 -0.07 7.41
C ASP A 136 -22.77 0.50 6.58
N ASP A 137 -22.93 1.69 6.02
CA ASP A 137 -21.85 2.41 5.32
C ASP A 137 -20.67 2.71 6.27
N LEU A 138 -20.95 3.18 7.49
CA LEU A 138 -19.93 3.43 8.51
C LEU A 138 -19.12 2.16 8.83
N LYS A 139 -19.80 1.04 9.12
CA LYS A 139 -19.14 -0.25 9.40
C LYS A 139 -18.28 -0.72 8.24
N SER A 140 -18.73 -0.48 6.99
CA SER A 140 -17.97 -0.82 5.79
C SER A 140 -16.66 -0.03 5.72
N VAL A 141 -16.71 1.29 5.97
CA VAL A 141 -15.50 2.14 5.99
C VAL A 141 -14.56 1.77 7.14
N GLU A 142 -15.07 1.52 8.34
CA GLU A 142 -14.26 1.07 9.48
C GLU A 142 -13.55 -0.26 9.20
N ARG A 143 -14.22 -1.19 8.49
CA ARG A 143 -13.58 -2.43 8.04
C ARG A 143 -12.45 -2.13 7.04
N LEU A 144 -12.68 -1.27 6.05
CA LEU A 144 -11.67 -0.90 5.06
C LEU A 144 -10.46 -0.20 5.69
N LEU A 145 -10.66 0.62 6.73
CA LEU A 145 -9.56 1.23 7.49
C LEU A 145 -8.69 0.18 8.18
N ARG A 146 -9.31 -0.85 8.79
CA ARG A 146 -8.57 -1.98 9.38
C ARG A 146 -7.83 -2.80 8.32
N GLU A 147 -8.46 -3.05 7.18
CA GLU A 147 -7.83 -3.75 6.05
C GLU A 147 -6.65 -2.96 5.47
N GLU A 148 -6.75 -1.63 5.40
CA GLU A 148 -5.63 -0.76 5.00
C GLU A 148 -4.47 -0.83 5.99
N GLU A 149 -4.72 -0.71 7.30
CA GLU A 149 -3.65 -0.74 8.30
C GLU A 149 -2.96 -2.11 8.30
N GLN A 150 -3.72 -3.20 8.18
CA GLN A 150 -3.15 -4.55 8.04
C GLN A 150 -2.29 -4.69 6.77
N ALA A 151 -2.78 -4.21 5.62
CA ALA A 151 -2.04 -4.28 4.36
C ALA A 151 -0.74 -3.43 4.40
N LYS A 152 -0.79 -2.28 5.08
CA LYS A 152 0.37 -1.44 5.36
C LYS A 152 1.39 -2.17 6.23
N ASP A 153 0.94 -2.80 7.33
CA ASP A 153 1.81 -3.57 8.20
C ASP A 153 2.46 -4.75 7.48
N ASP A 154 1.71 -5.45 6.62
CA ASP A 154 2.22 -6.53 5.79
C ASP A 154 3.28 -6.04 4.79
N TYR A 155 3.07 -4.87 4.18
CA TYR A 155 4.07 -4.23 3.33
C TYR A 155 5.32 -3.82 4.12
N LEU A 156 5.15 -3.17 5.28
CA LEU A 156 6.27 -2.72 6.13
C LEU A 156 7.10 -3.88 6.66
N ARG A 157 6.50 -5.07 6.85
CA ARG A 157 7.21 -6.29 7.24
C ARG A 157 8.18 -6.79 6.17
N VAL A 158 7.82 -6.67 4.88
CA VAL A 158 8.61 -7.20 3.76
C VAL A 158 9.49 -6.15 3.08
N ALA A 159 9.12 -4.87 3.13
CA ALA A 159 9.85 -3.79 2.46
C ALA A 159 11.35 -3.69 2.82
N PRO A 160 11.79 -3.92 4.08
CA PRO A 160 13.21 -3.87 4.42
C PRO A 160 14.07 -4.91 3.69
N ALA A 161 13.49 -6.07 3.37
CA ALA A 161 14.19 -7.15 2.67
C ALA A 161 14.70 -6.68 1.30
N ARG A 162 13.95 -5.81 0.61
CA ARG A 162 14.31 -5.25 -0.69
C ARG A 162 15.69 -4.58 -0.67
N ARG A 163 15.97 -3.77 0.35
CA ARG A 163 17.26 -3.06 0.46
C ARG A 163 18.40 -4.04 0.74
N GLN A 164 18.15 -5.06 1.55
CA GLN A 164 19.15 -6.07 1.88
C GLN A 164 19.52 -6.92 0.66
N VAL A 165 18.53 -7.40 -0.10
CA VAL A 165 18.80 -8.20 -1.30
C VAL A 165 19.45 -7.39 -2.42
N ILE A 166 19.10 -6.10 -2.56
CA ILE A 166 19.78 -5.18 -3.48
C ILE A 166 21.25 -5.03 -3.10
N SER A 167 21.54 -4.83 -1.82
CA SER A 167 22.91 -4.70 -1.33
C SER A 167 23.71 -5.99 -1.54
N ARG A 168 23.10 -7.16 -1.26
CA ARG A 168 23.74 -8.47 -1.46
C ARG A 168 24.01 -8.72 -2.94
N ALA A 169 23.04 -8.49 -3.81
CA ALA A 169 23.20 -8.64 -5.25
C ALA A 169 24.31 -7.76 -5.83
N MET A 170 24.39 -6.49 -5.39
CA MET A 170 25.50 -5.61 -5.77
C MET A 170 26.86 -6.16 -5.33
N HIS A 171 26.94 -6.64 -4.09
CA HIS A 171 28.19 -7.17 -3.55
C HIS A 171 28.68 -8.40 -4.32
N VAL A 172 27.80 -9.35 -4.62
CA VAL A 172 28.16 -10.57 -5.37
C VAL A 172 28.63 -10.24 -6.79
N VAL A 173 27.99 -9.27 -7.46
CA VAL A 173 28.45 -8.80 -8.78
C VAL A 173 29.83 -8.14 -8.68
N GLU A 174 30.06 -7.32 -7.66
CA GLU A 174 31.35 -6.65 -7.46
C GLU A 174 32.47 -7.65 -7.14
N GLU A 175 32.21 -8.66 -6.32
CA GLU A 175 33.15 -9.75 -6.03
C GLU A 175 33.53 -10.51 -7.30
N PHE A 176 32.53 -10.90 -8.10
CA PHE A 176 32.75 -11.55 -9.40
C PHE A 176 33.63 -10.70 -10.33
N GLU A 177 33.29 -9.41 -10.51
CA GLU A 177 34.03 -8.52 -11.41
C GLU A 177 35.48 -8.28 -10.94
N ASN A 178 35.72 -8.26 -9.62
CA ASN A 178 37.07 -8.12 -9.09
C ASN A 178 37.91 -9.37 -9.37
N VAL A 179 37.40 -10.57 -9.06
CA VAL A 179 38.13 -11.82 -9.33
C VAL A 179 38.40 -12.01 -10.83
N ARG A 180 37.42 -11.66 -11.66
CA ARG A 180 37.58 -11.69 -13.12
C ARG A 180 38.65 -10.70 -13.59
N ARG A 181 38.65 -9.47 -13.08
CA ARG A 181 39.66 -8.45 -13.42
C ARG A 181 41.07 -8.90 -13.04
N ASP A 182 41.23 -9.45 -11.85
CA ASP A 182 42.52 -9.94 -11.34
C ASP A 182 43.06 -11.13 -12.15
N TYR A 183 42.16 -11.94 -12.73
CA TYR A 183 42.54 -13.04 -13.63
C TYR A 183 42.96 -12.55 -15.03
N LEU A 184 42.36 -11.46 -15.52
CA LEU A 184 42.62 -10.91 -16.85
C LEU A 184 43.82 -9.94 -16.89
N SER A 185 44.32 -9.50 -15.74
CA SER A 185 45.50 -8.64 -15.58
C SER A 185 46.81 -9.41 -15.56
#